data_AF-F6CVF3-F1
#
_entry.id   AF-F6CVF3-F1
#
_cell.length_a   1.000
_cell.length_b   1.000
_cell.length_c   1.000
_cell.angle_alpha   90.00
_cell.angle_beta   90.00
_cell.angle_gamma   90.00
#
_symmetry.space_group_name_H-M   'P 1'
#
loop_
_entity.id
_entity.type
_entity.pdbx_description
1 polymer ?
#
loop_
_entity_poly.entity_id
_entity_poly.type
_entity_poly.pdbx_seq_one_letter_code
_entity_poly.pdbx_strand_id
1 'polypeptide(L)'
;MIKKHFLNTYKKINQLNPNHTSDAGHDTTHDEPSANIYRSKKDEKLIKDFHYAKFQENLNKTKKNNKLKELIEKEDWNEEDVKALLDSLN
;
A
#
# COMPACT_ATOMS: atom_id res chain seq x y z
N MET A 1 0.55 -20.88 7.57
CA MET A 1 1.77 -20.62 6.78
C MET A 1 1.69 -19.37 5.88
N ILE A 2 0.59 -19.13 5.16
CA ILE A 2 0.53 -18.10 4.10
C ILE A 2 0.57 -16.67 4.66
N LYS A 3 0.03 -16.45 5.86
CA LYS A 3 -0.04 -15.12 6.52
C LYS A 3 1.32 -14.44 6.64
N LYS A 4 2.35 -15.16 7.12
CA LYS A 4 3.73 -14.64 7.22
C LYS A 4 4.32 -14.31 5.85
N HIS A 5 4.03 -15.13 4.85
CA HIS A 5 4.50 -14.91 3.48
C HIS A 5 3.85 -13.66 2.87
N PHE A 6 2.54 -13.49 3.05
CA PHE A 6 1.79 -12.31 2.63
C PHE A 6 2.32 -11.03 3.30
N LEU A 7 2.51 -11.04 4.61
CA LEU A 7 3.07 -9.92 5.37
C LEU A 7 4.49 -9.57 4.92
N ASN A 8 5.33 -10.57 4.67
CA ASN A 8 6.69 -10.35 4.18
C ASN A 8 6.71 -9.77 2.76
N THR A 9 5.83 -10.24 1.87
CA THR A 9 5.66 -9.69 0.52
C THR A 9 5.18 -8.24 0.60
N TYR A 10 4.19 -7.93 1.44
CA TYR A 10 3.71 -6.56 1.65
C TYR A 10 4.83 -5.63 2.16
N LYS A 11 5.61 -6.07 3.15
CA LYS A 11 6.78 -5.33 3.64
C LYS A 11 7.82 -5.12 2.54
N LYS A 12 8.11 -6.15 1.73
CA LYS A 12 9.07 -6.09 0.64
C LYS A 12 8.63 -5.10 -0.45
N ILE A 13 7.34 -5.06 -0.79
CA ILE A 13 6.79 -4.09 -1.74
C ILE A 13 6.90 -2.65 -1.21
N ASN A 14 6.62 -2.44 0.08
CA ASN A 14 6.80 -1.11 0.70
C ASN A 14 8.27 -0.66 0.77
N GLN A 15 9.20 -1.61 0.89
CA GLN A 15 10.64 -1.36 0.88
C GLN A 15 11.19 -1.12 -0.54
N LEU A 16 10.51 -1.64 -1.56
CA LEU A 16 10.82 -1.40 -2.98
C LEU A 16 10.33 -0.02 -3.47
N ASN A 17 9.82 0.84 -2.57
CA ASN A 17 9.64 2.24 -2.90
C ASN A 17 10.99 2.83 -3.37
N PRO A 18 11.07 3.41 -4.58
CA PRO A 18 12.32 3.81 -5.21
C PRO A 18 13.07 4.94 -4.48
N ASN A 19 12.53 5.47 -3.38
CA ASN A 19 13.21 6.44 -2.52
C ASN A 19 14.28 5.82 -1.61
N HIS A 20 14.52 4.50 -1.68
CA HIS A 20 15.49 3.83 -0.81
C HIS A 20 16.53 2.95 -1.51
N THR A 21 16.61 2.98 -2.84
CA THR A 21 17.67 2.27 -3.57
C THR A 21 18.58 3.24 -4.30
N SER A 22 19.55 3.77 -3.56
CA SER A 22 20.87 4.08 -4.09
C SER A 22 21.87 4.10 -2.93
N ASP A 23 22.57 2.97 -2.80
CA ASP A 23 23.79 2.86 -2.02
C ASP A 23 24.88 3.81 -2.54
N ALA A 24 25.79 4.16 -1.62
CA ALA A 24 27.18 4.54 -1.83
C ALA A 24 27.50 5.96 -2.34
N GLY A 25 27.66 6.87 -1.38
CA GLY A 25 28.75 7.85 -1.36
C GLY A 25 28.60 9.08 -2.25
N HIS A 26 28.02 10.15 -1.72
CA HIS A 26 28.47 11.51 -2.03
C HIS A 26 27.94 12.47 -0.96
N ASP A 27 28.85 13.14 -0.28
CA ASP A 27 28.60 14.31 0.55
C ASP A 27 28.03 15.45 -0.32
N THR A 28 27.47 16.48 0.30
CA THR A 28 27.04 17.77 -0.29
C THR A 28 25.64 17.83 -0.94
N THR A 29 24.75 18.50 -0.22
CA THR A 29 23.77 19.51 -0.69
C THR A 29 23.19 19.30 -2.09
N HIS A 30 22.04 18.63 -2.17
CA HIS A 30 21.16 18.73 -3.33
C HIS A 30 19.72 19.00 -2.88
N ASP A 31 19.32 20.27 -2.97
CA ASP A 31 17.96 20.63 -3.34
C ASP A 31 17.67 19.99 -4.72
N GLU A 32 17.29 18.71 -4.76
CA GLU A 32 16.65 18.19 -5.96
C GLU A 32 15.27 18.84 -6.03
N PRO A 33 14.92 19.56 -7.11
CA PRO A 33 13.53 19.87 -7.34
C PRO A 33 12.87 18.52 -7.53
N SER A 34 12.08 18.08 -6.55
CA SER A 34 11.22 16.90 -6.65
C SER A 34 10.62 16.93 -8.05
N ALA A 35 11.10 16.07 -8.95
CA ALA A 35 10.77 16.18 -10.36
C ALA A 35 9.25 16.14 -10.40
N ASN A 36 8.62 17.27 -10.71
CA ASN A 36 7.19 17.40 -10.51
C ASN A 36 6.54 16.54 -11.59
N ILE A 37 6.21 15.30 -11.24
CA ILE A 37 5.58 14.33 -12.13
C ILE A 37 4.19 14.81 -12.55
N TYR A 38 3.65 15.80 -11.86
CA TYR A 38 2.36 16.39 -12.14
C TYR A 38 2.51 17.58 -13.10
N ARG A 39 1.65 17.57 -14.12
CA ARG A 39 1.58 18.62 -15.14
C ARG A 39 1.31 20.01 -14.56
N SER A 40 0.62 20.10 -13.43
CA SER A 40 0.36 21.35 -12.71
C SER A 40 0.07 21.12 -11.22
N LYS A 41 0.14 22.18 -10.42
CA LYS A 41 -0.27 22.15 -9.00
C LYS A 41 -1.75 21.80 -8.82
N LYS A 42 -2.60 22.15 -9.80
CA LYS A 42 -4.03 21.80 -9.79
C LYS A 42 -4.22 20.31 -9.98
N ASP A 43 -3.47 19.72 -10.93
CA ASP A 43 -3.52 18.29 -11.20
C ASP A 43 -2.98 17.49 -10.02
N GLU A 44 -1.88 17.93 -9.41
CA GLU A 44 -1.35 17.34 -8.18
C GLU A 44 -2.40 17.29 -7.07
N LYS A 45 -3.07 18.42 -6.82
CA LYS A 45 -4.13 18.50 -5.81
C LYS A 45 -5.27 17.54 -6.14
N LEU A 46 -5.76 17.56 -7.39
CA LEU A 46 -6.86 16.70 -7.83
C LEU A 46 -6.52 15.22 -7.67
N ILE A 47 -5.33 14.82 -8.10
CA ILE A 47 -4.86 13.43 -8.01
C ILE A 47 -4.74 13.02 -6.53
N LYS A 48 -4.16 13.86 -5.67
CA LYS A 48 -4.07 13.59 -4.22
C LYS A 48 -5.44 13.49 -3.57
N ASP A 49 -6.36 14.40 -3.88
CA ASP A 49 -7.73 14.39 -3.36
C ASP A 49 -8.47 13.13 -3.79
N PHE A 50 -8.31 12.72 -5.06
CA PHE A 50 -8.86 11.46 -5.57
C PHE A 50 -8.29 10.24 -4.85
N HIS A 51 -6.97 10.16 -4.69
CA HIS A 51 -6.32 9.06 -3.95
C HIS A 51 -6.78 9.02 -2.50
N TYR A 52 -6.91 10.18 -1.86
CA TYR A 52 -7.42 10.26 -0.50
C TYR A 52 -8.87 9.77 -0.40
N ALA A 53 -9.74 10.18 -1.32
CA ALA A 53 -11.12 9.70 -1.38
C ALA A 53 -11.17 8.17 -1.58
N LYS A 54 -10.36 7.62 -2.50
CA LYS A 54 -10.23 6.17 -2.70
C LYS A 54 -9.71 5.43 -1.48
N PHE A 55 -8.73 6.01 -0.78
CA PHE A 55 -8.25 5.45 0.47
C PHE A 55 -9.36 5.39 1.52
N GLN A 56 -10.13 6.46 1.70
CA GLN A 56 -11.25 6.48 2.65
C GLN A 56 -12.35 5.46 2.27
N GLU A 57 -12.66 5.33 0.98
CA GLU A 57 -13.59 4.32 0.48
C GLU A 57 -13.11 2.90 0.83
N ASN A 58 -11.85 2.60 0.52
CA ASN A 58 -11.24 1.29 0.79
C ASN A 58 -11.13 1.01 2.30
N LEU A 59 -10.81 2.02 3.11
CA LEU A 59 -10.77 1.92 4.57
C LEU A 59 -12.15 1.57 5.12
N ASN A 60 -13.21 2.22 4.62
CA ASN A 60 -14.57 1.96 5.04
C ASN A 60 -15.04 0.55 4.65
N LYS A 61 -14.73 0.10 3.42
CA LYS A 61 -15.01 -1.27 2.96
C LYS A 61 -14.30 -2.30 3.85
N THR A 62 -13.02 -2.10 4.09
CA THR A 62 -12.18 -2.93 4.98
C THR A 62 -12.75 -3.01 6.39
N LYS A 63 -13.15 -1.88 6.99
CA LYS A 63 -13.73 -1.84 8.35
C LYS A 63 -15.06 -2.59 8.48
N LYS A 64 -15.86 -2.60 7.41
CA LYS A 64 -17.17 -3.28 7.35
C LYS A 64 -17.05 -4.76 6.96
N ASN A 65 -15.90 -5.19 6.44
CA ASN A 65 -15.67 -6.57 6.04
C ASN A 65 -15.38 -7.43 7.28
N ASN A 66 -16.41 -8.14 7.76
CA ASN A 66 -16.29 -9.04 8.90
C ASN A 66 -15.37 -10.23 8.61
N LYS A 67 -15.33 -10.71 7.35
CA LYS A 67 -14.47 -11.83 6.96
C LYS A 67 -13.00 -11.47 7.10
N LEU A 68 -12.62 -10.26 6.71
CA LEU A 68 -11.27 -9.76 6.91
C LEU A 68 -10.91 -9.66 8.40
N LYS A 69 -11.83 -9.26 9.28
CA LYS A 69 -11.57 -9.23 10.74
C LYS A 69 -11.30 -10.63 11.29
N GLU A 70 -12.14 -11.60 10.96
CA GLU A 70 -11.94 -13.01 11.34
C GLU A 70 -10.57 -13.53 10.87
N LEU A 71 -10.17 -13.18 9.65
CA LEU A 71 -8.87 -13.57 9.10
C LEU A 71 -7.69 -12.88 9.80
N ILE A 72 -7.83 -11.62 10.22
CA ILE A 72 -6.78 -10.90 10.95
C ILE A 72 -6.49 -11.60 12.29
N GLU A 73 -7.53 -12.05 12.99
CA GLU A 73 -7.42 -12.73 14.30
C GLU A 73 -6.88 -14.16 14.18
N LYS A 74 -7.10 -14.83 13.04
CA LYS A 74 -6.59 -16.18 12.79
C LYS A 74 -5.06 -16.20 12.73
N GLU A 75 -4.42 -17.10 13.47
CA GLU A 75 -2.96 -17.21 13.55
C GLU A 75 -2.33 -17.56 12.20
N ASP A 76 -2.93 -18.51 11.47
CA ASP A 76 -2.48 -18.98 10.18
C ASP A 76 -3.57 -18.94 9.12
N TRP A 77 -3.19 -18.58 7.89
CA TRP A 77 -4.06 -18.60 6.72
C TRP A 77 -3.78 -19.83 5.87
N ASN A 78 -4.85 -20.44 5.35
CA ASN A 78 -4.85 -21.45 4.31
C ASN A 78 -5.31 -20.86 2.95
N GLU A 79 -5.33 -21.65 1.88
CA GLU A 79 -5.69 -21.16 0.55
C GLU A 79 -7.18 -20.76 0.45
N GLU A 80 -8.05 -21.44 1.19
CA GLU A 80 -9.48 -21.16 1.25
C GLU A 80 -9.76 -19.81 1.91
N ASP A 81 -9.01 -19.48 2.96
CA ASP A 81 -9.05 -18.19 3.65
C ASP A 81 -8.69 -17.03 2.70
N VAL A 82 -7.65 -17.22 1.86
CA VAL A 82 -7.23 -16.24 0.87
C VAL A 82 -8.28 -16.08 -0.23
N LYS A 83 -8.85 -17.19 -0.70
CA LYS A 83 -9.92 -17.16 -1.71
C LYS A 83 -11.16 -16.43 -1.18
N ALA A 84 -11.60 -16.77 0.03
CA ALA A 84 -12.73 -16.12 0.67
C ALA A 84 -12.49 -14.61 0.92
N LEU A 85 -11.25 -14.22 1.23
CA LEU A 85 -10.88 -12.81 1.34
C LEU A 85 -11.05 -12.09 -0.01
N LEU A 86 -10.50 -12.65 -1.08
CA LEU A 86 -10.57 -12.06 -2.42
C LEU A 86 -12.02 -11.94 -2.90
N ASP A 87 -12.83 -12.97 -2.69
CA ASP A 87 -14.26 -12.96 -3.04
C ASP A 87 -15.04 -11.89 -2.25
N SER A 88 -14.65 -11.59 -1.01
CA SER A 88 -15.27 -10.56 -0.18
C SER A 88 -14.88 -9.11 -0.52
N LEU A 89 -13.89 -8.93 -1.42
CA LEU A 89 -13.39 -7.63 -1.86
C LEU A 89 -13.93 -7.20 -3.23
N ASN A 90 -14.56 -8.13 -3.97
CA ASN A 90 -15.27 -7.89 -5.23
C ASN A 90 -16.69 -7.39 -4.99
#